data_AF-A0A929K5G7-F1
#
_entry.id   AF-A0A929K5G7-F1
#
_cell.length_a   1.000
_cell.length_b   1.000
_cell.length_c   1.000
_cell.angle_alpha   90.00
_cell.angle_beta   90.00
_cell.angle_gamma   90.00
#
_symmetry.space_group_name_H-M   'P 1'
#
loop_
_entity.id
_entity.type
_entity.pdbx_description
1 polymer ?
#
loop_
_entity_poly.entity_id
_entity_poly.type
_entity_poly.pdbx_seq_one_letter_code
_entity_poly.pdbx_strand_id
1 'polypeptide(L)'
;MDPSKDYNQSIEQVNRRINTIIHTSVDISRIIILDKKGIVVASSHTDIGQNKSAAEIFLKGKEGVYIGDFHISNFTGNIVISVAAPILVNGKFSGVLIVNYDAERGLFKITTDRTGLGETGEIYLVNKDGYMITPSRFVNNTLLKQKVDTSESRECHELSEEEEEREREEIEIYENYMGKMVLGAHYKIKGMNWCLLAEINEAEAFAPVTMLTHTLLSVLAIVSVLGIILSILLSRKITKPIVKLHQGTEEIIKGNLDYKVGTEARDETGQLSRAFDRMTADLKKSREKLEASSRGLEKKVEERTNELAEKVKESEEQTMATQNLLEDVNETKNELEASRHAILNLVHDLETEKREVESAKEMLEATNVKLERSNKELQDFA
;
A
#
# COMPACT_ATOMS: atom_id res chain seq x y z
N MET A 1 -45.72 -54.45 78.84
CA MET A 1 -45.21 -53.20 78.24
C MET A 1 -45.91 -53.05 76.91
N ASP A 2 -46.72 -52.01 76.72
CA ASP A 2 -47.57 -51.85 75.54
C ASP A 2 -46.71 -51.47 74.32
N PRO A 3 -46.57 -52.35 73.31
CA PRO A 3 -45.74 -52.10 72.13
C PRO A 3 -46.17 -50.87 71.33
N SER A 4 -47.45 -50.48 71.43
CA SER A 4 -47.99 -49.30 70.73
C SER A 4 -47.50 -47.99 71.35
N LYS A 5 -47.26 -47.97 72.66
CA LYS A 5 -46.82 -46.78 73.40
C LYS A 5 -45.35 -46.43 73.13
N ASP A 6 -44.51 -47.45 73.02
CA ASP A 6 -43.07 -47.33 72.70
C ASP A 6 -42.84 -46.94 71.23
N TYR A 7 -43.69 -47.45 70.33
CA TYR A 7 -43.70 -47.07 68.91
C TYR A 7 -44.06 -45.59 68.72
N ASN A 8 -45.13 -45.11 69.37
CA ASN A 8 -45.55 -43.70 69.26
C ASN A 8 -44.48 -42.74 69.81
N GLN A 9 -43.85 -43.10 70.94
CA GLN A 9 -42.76 -42.31 71.52
C GLN A 9 -41.53 -42.24 70.60
N SER A 10 -41.20 -43.33 69.91
CA SER A 10 -40.10 -43.39 68.94
C SER A 10 -40.36 -42.53 67.71
N ILE A 11 -41.58 -42.55 67.15
CA ILE A 11 -41.97 -41.71 66.01
C ILE A 11 -41.95 -40.22 66.37
N GLU A 12 -42.38 -39.86 67.59
CA GLU A 12 -42.25 -38.48 68.06
C GLU A 12 -40.80 -37.99 68.09
N GLN A 13 -39.86 -38.83 68.53
CA GLN A 13 -38.44 -38.46 68.53
C GLN A 13 -37.90 -38.27 67.10
N VAL A 14 -38.31 -39.12 66.17
CA VAL A 14 -37.94 -39.00 64.75
C VAL A 14 -38.49 -37.70 64.15
N ASN A 15 -39.77 -37.39 64.38
CA ASN A 15 -40.38 -36.15 63.90
C ASN A 15 -39.71 -34.90 64.51
N ARG A 16 -39.33 -34.93 65.80
CA ARG A 16 -38.54 -33.84 66.41
C ARG A 16 -37.21 -33.63 65.70
N ARG A 17 -36.48 -34.71 65.42
CA ARG A 17 -35.20 -34.64 64.68
C ARG A 17 -35.39 -34.09 63.27
N ILE A 18 -36.40 -34.58 62.55
CA ILE A 18 -36.76 -34.08 61.22
C ILE A 18 -37.01 -32.57 61.25
N ASN A 19 -37.81 -32.09 62.22
CA ASN A 19 -38.11 -30.67 62.35
C ASN A 19 -36.87 -29.85 62.69
N THR A 20 -36.00 -30.35 63.58
CA THR A 20 -34.71 -29.70 63.85
C THR A 20 -33.87 -29.55 62.57
N ILE A 21 -33.75 -30.61 61.78
CA ILE A 21 -32.98 -30.59 60.53
C ILE A 21 -33.52 -29.55 59.56
N ILE A 22 -34.84 -29.51 59.34
CA ILE A 22 -35.47 -28.55 58.43
C ILE A 22 -35.29 -27.11 58.90
N HIS A 23 -35.32 -26.86 60.21
CA HIS A 23 -35.04 -25.53 60.74
C HIS A 23 -33.56 -25.11 60.62
N THR A 24 -32.64 -26.06 60.60
CA THR A 24 -31.20 -25.79 60.46
C THR A 24 -30.70 -25.76 59.01
N SER A 25 -31.38 -26.45 58.10
CA SER A 25 -30.99 -26.59 56.70
C SER A 25 -31.87 -25.73 55.80
N VAL A 26 -31.30 -24.64 55.28
CA VAL A 26 -32.04 -23.62 54.51
C VAL A 26 -32.68 -24.18 53.24
N ASP A 27 -32.06 -25.19 52.63
CA ASP A 27 -32.45 -25.73 51.32
C ASP A 27 -33.38 -26.93 51.41
N ILE A 28 -33.56 -27.53 52.60
CA ILE A 28 -34.47 -28.66 52.78
C ILE A 28 -35.86 -28.12 53.08
N SER A 29 -36.78 -28.28 52.13
CA SER A 29 -38.17 -27.89 52.30
C SER A 29 -38.97 -28.92 53.11
N ARG A 30 -38.62 -30.21 52.99
CA ARG A 30 -39.39 -31.30 53.58
C ARG A 30 -38.58 -32.59 53.69
N ILE A 31 -38.84 -33.35 54.74
CA ILE A 31 -38.38 -34.73 54.92
C ILE A 31 -39.59 -35.62 55.20
N ILE A 32 -39.61 -36.80 54.58
CA ILE A 32 -40.67 -37.81 54.66
C ILE A 32 -40.01 -39.19 54.84
N ILE A 33 -40.57 -40.02 55.72
CA ILE A 33 -40.20 -41.42 55.86
C ILE A 33 -41.42 -42.28 55.55
N LEU A 34 -41.26 -43.15 54.57
CA LEU A 34 -42.25 -44.14 54.16
C LEU A 34 -41.87 -45.51 54.74
N ASP A 35 -42.86 -46.28 55.17
CA ASP A 35 -42.66 -47.69 55.56
C ASP A 35 -42.48 -48.62 54.35
N LYS A 36 -42.35 -49.92 54.61
CA LYS A 36 -42.20 -50.96 53.56
C LYS A 36 -43.36 -51.01 52.56
N LYS A 37 -44.54 -50.52 52.96
CA LYS A 37 -45.76 -50.50 52.14
C LYS A 37 -45.96 -49.15 51.45
N GLY A 38 -45.05 -48.19 51.62
CA GLY A 38 -45.18 -46.85 51.05
C GLY A 38 -46.13 -45.94 51.80
N ILE A 39 -46.43 -46.23 53.07
CA ILE A 39 -47.24 -45.35 53.93
C ILE A 39 -46.33 -44.39 54.69
N VAL A 40 -46.71 -43.10 54.73
CA VAL A 40 -45.97 -42.08 55.49
C VAL A 40 -46.07 -42.37 56.99
N VAL A 41 -44.93 -42.64 57.63
CA VAL A 41 -44.85 -42.91 59.08
C VAL A 41 -44.22 -41.78 59.88
N ALA A 42 -43.38 -40.96 59.24
CA ALA A 42 -42.83 -39.75 59.84
C ALA A 42 -42.70 -38.68 58.75
N SER A 43 -43.00 -37.44 59.09
CA SER A 43 -42.93 -36.32 58.15
C SER A 43 -42.83 -35.02 58.92
N SER A 44 -42.21 -34.05 58.27
CA SER A 44 -42.18 -32.65 58.68
C SER A 44 -43.48 -31.88 58.46
N HIS A 45 -44.42 -32.47 57.71
CA HIS A 45 -45.70 -31.87 57.34
C HIS A 45 -46.86 -32.82 57.72
N THR A 46 -48.10 -32.32 57.58
CA THR A 46 -49.34 -32.99 57.99
C THR A 46 -49.82 -34.05 56.98
N ASP A 47 -48.99 -35.04 56.68
CA ASP A 47 -49.29 -36.10 55.71
C ASP A 47 -49.03 -37.53 56.20
N ILE A 48 -48.81 -37.68 57.51
CA ILE A 48 -48.69 -38.99 58.16
C ILE A 48 -49.94 -39.83 57.85
N GLY A 49 -49.71 -41.08 57.45
CA GLY A 49 -50.75 -42.03 57.04
C GLY A 49 -51.12 -41.98 55.55
N GLN A 50 -50.63 -41.01 54.76
CA GLN A 50 -50.87 -41.02 53.32
C GLN A 50 -50.18 -42.20 52.62
N ASN A 51 -50.85 -42.77 51.63
CA ASN A 51 -50.31 -43.84 50.80
C ASN A 51 -49.58 -43.26 49.58
N LYS A 52 -48.29 -43.58 49.44
CA LYS A 52 -47.41 -43.20 48.33
C LYS A 52 -46.82 -44.42 47.61
N SER A 53 -47.39 -45.61 47.83
CA SER A 53 -46.89 -46.88 47.25
C SER A 53 -46.81 -46.90 45.72
N ALA A 54 -47.69 -46.17 45.04
CA ALA A 54 -47.71 -46.06 43.58
C ALA A 54 -46.83 -44.93 43.03
N ALA A 55 -46.25 -44.09 43.88
CA ALA A 55 -45.43 -42.96 43.43
C ALA A 55 -44.07 -43.46 42.93
N GLU A 56 -43.62 -42.97 41.78
CA GLU A 56 -42.33 -43.34 41.18
C GLU A 56 -41.15 -43.15 42.16
N ILE A 57 -41.17 -42.05 42.91
CA ILE A 57 -40.15 -41.72 43.93
C ILE A 57 -40.01 -42.82 45.00
N PHE A 58 -41.09 -43.52 45.37
CA PHE A 58 -41.05 -44.64 46.31
C PHE A 58 -40.57 -45.92 45.63
N LEU A 59 -41.10 -46.22 44.45
CA LEU A 59 -40.76 -47.43 43.69
C LEU A 59 -39.26 -47.47 43.36
N LYS A 60 -38.72 -46.39 42.81
CA LYS A 60 -37.29 -46.27 42.49
C LYS A 60 -36.43 -46.06 43.74
N GLY A 61 -36.90 -45.28 44.71
CA GLY A 61 -36.19 -45.06 45.98
C GLY A 61 -36.05 -46.32 46.85
N LYS A 62 -36.83 -47.37 46.57
CA LYS A 62 -36.67 -48.68 47.21
C LYS A 62 -35.49 -49.47 46.64
N GLU A 63 -35.13 -49.26 45.38
CA GLU A 63 -34.07 -49.98 44.67
C GLU A 63 -32.69 -49.36 44.95
N GLY A 64 -32.63 -48.05 45.16
CA GLY A 64 -31.40 -47.32 45.43
C GLY A 64 -31.63 -45.82 45.65
N VAL A 65 -30.54 -45.04 45.63
CA VAL A 65 -30.67 -43.57 45.63
C VAL A 65 -31.27 -43.15 44.29
N TYR A 66 -32.38 -42.43 44.35
CA TYR A 66 -33.10 -41.96 43.18
C TYR A 66 -33.39 -40.47 43.31
N ILE A 67 -33.06 -39.71 42.26
CA ILE A 67 -33.35 -38.28 42.16
C ILE A 67 -34.53 -38.14 41.19
N GLY A 68 -35.65 -37.64 41.70
CA GLY A 68 -36.84 -37.35 40.90
C GLY A 68 -36.75 -35.99 40.20
N ASP A 69 -37.58 -35.79 39.18
CA ASP A 69 -37.65 -34.52 38.46
C ASP A 69 -38.26 -33.39 39.31
N PHE A 70 -38.10 -32.14 38.84
CA PHE A 70 -38.73 -30.98 39.44
C PHE A 70 -40.24 -31.10 39.43
N HIS A 71 -40.85 -30.75 40.56
CA HIS A 71 -42.29 -30.63 40.67
C HIS A 71 -42.67 -29.56 41.67
N ILE A 72 -43.93 -29.15 41.61
CA ILE A 72 -44.50 -28.21 42.55
C ILE A 72 -44.86 -28.96 43.83
N SER A 73 -44.34 -28.50 44.95
CA SER A 73 -44.71 -29.01 46.27
C SER A 73 -46.15 -28.63 46.60
N ASN A 74 -47.00 -29.62 46.85
CA ASN A 74 -48.40 -29.39 47.26
C ASN A 74 -48.53 -28.69 48.64
N PHE A 75 -47.44 -28.56 49.40
CA PHE A 75 -47.45 -27.94 50.73
C PHE A 75 -46.97 -26.50 50.71
N THR A 76 -45.89 -26.24 49.97
CA THR A 76 -45.25 -24.92 49.94
C THR A 76 -45.60 -24.13 48.69
N GLY A 77 -46.07 -24.78 47.62
CA GLY A 77 -46.24 -24.17 46.30
C GLY A 77 -44.91 -23.93 45.56
N ASN A 78 -43.78 -24.15 46.21
CA ASN A 78 -42.45 -23.97 45.64
C ASN A 78 -42.08 -25.15 44.73
N ILE A 79 -41.20 -24.88 43.77
CA ILE A 79 -40.58 -25.92 42.95
C ILE A 79 -39.52 -26.63 43.78
N VAL A 80 -39.62 -27.96 43.84
CA VAL A 80 -38.73 -28.80 44.63
C VAL A 80 -38.19 -29.94 43.79
N ILE A 81 -36.98 -30.39 44.14
CA ILE A 81 -36.40 -31.65 43.68
C ILE A 81 -36.47 -32.65 44.83
N SER A 82 -36.87 -33.89 44.55
CA SER A 82 -36.97 -34.94 45.58
C SER A 82 -35.90 -35.99 45.39
N VAL A 83 -35.16 -36.27 46.46
CA VAL A 83 -34.18 -37.35 46.53
C VAL A 83 -34.73 -38.43 47.46
N ALA A 84 -34.76 -39.66 46.99
CA ALA A 84 -35.19 -40.81 47.76
C ALA A 84 -34.06 -41.82 47.94
N ALA A 85 -34.02 -42.45 49.10
CA ALA A 85 -33.06 -43.51 49.40
C ALA A 85 -33.69 -44.60 50.29
N PRO A 86 -33.28 -45.87 50.12
CA PRO A 86 -33.84 -46.97 50.89
C PRO A 86 -33.27 -46.96 52.30
N ILE A 87 -34.14 -47.14 53.29
CA ILE A 87 -33.75 -47.35 54.69
C ILE A 87 -33.57 -48.85 54.89
N LEU A 88 -32.33 -49.26 55.17
CA LEU A 88 -31.98 -50.66 55.43
C LEU A 88 -31.70 -50.87 56.92
N VAL A 89 -32.36 -51.86 57.53
CA VAL A 89 -32.11 -52.28 58.91
C VAL A 89 -31.61 -53.71 58.88
N ASN A 90 -30.39 -53.96 59.35
CA ASN A 90 -29.71 -55.27 59.27
C ASN A 90 -29.69 -55.84 57.84
N GLY A 91 -29.44 -54.99 56.84
CA GLY A 91 -29.41 -55.36 55.43
C GLY A 91 -30.79 -55.64 54.81
N LYS A 92 -31.89 -55.49 55.55
CA LYS A 92 -33.25 -55.69 55.04
C LYS A 92 -33.95 -54.34 54.81
N PHE A 93 -34.62 -54.22 53.67
CA PHE A 93 -35.44 -53.06 53.34
C PHE A 93 -36.50 -52.80 54.41
N SER A 94 -36.51 -51.59 54.95
CA SER A 94 -37.39 -51.16 56.03
C SER A 94 -38.29 -49.97 55.68
N GLY A 95 -38.03 -49.29 54.58
CA GLY A 95 -38.75 -48.09 54.18
C GLY A 95 -37.94 -47.23 53.22
N VAL A 96 -38.44 -46.04 52.90
CA VAL A 96 -37.76 -45.06 52.04
C VAL A 96 -37.72 -43.72 52.75
N LEU A 97 -36.54 -43.10 52.78
CA LEU A 97 -36.37 -41.69 53.16
C LEU A 97 -36.52 -40.85 51.89
N ILE A 98 -37.37 -39.82 51.93
CA ILE A 98 -37.51 -38.83 50.87
C ILE A 98 -37.18 -37.46 51.45
N VAL A 99 -36.31 -36.73 50.76
CA VAL A 99 -35.92 -35.36 51.10
C VAL A 99 -36.25 -34.47 49.90
N ASN A 100 -37.02 -33.41 50.14
CA ASN A 100 -37.35 -32.42 49.12
C ASN A 100 -36.49 -31.18 49.34
N TYR A 101 -35.69 -30.85 48.34
CA TYR A 101 -34.89 -29.63 48.32
C TYR A 101 -35.64 -28.53 47.59
N ASP A 102 -35.61 -27.32 48.15
CA ASP A 102 -36.15 -26.11 47.54
C ASP A 102 -35.22 -25.66 46.40
N ALA A 103 -35.74 -25.68 45.17
CA ALA A 103 -34.96 -25.36 43.98
C ALA A 103 -34.49 -23.90 43.97
N GLU A 104 -35.32 -23.00 44.48
CA GLU A 104 -35.09 -21.56 44.44
C GLU A 104 -33.98 -21.14 45.41
N ARG A 105 -33.94 -21.77 46.59
CA ARG A 105 -32.94 -21.44 47.61
C ARG A 105 -31.54 -21.94 47.31
N GLY A 106 -31.43 -23.05 46.59
CA GLY A 106 -30.16 -23.68 46.21
C GLY A 106 -29.83 -23.50 44.74
N LEU A 107 -30.49 -24.29 43.88
CA LEU A 107 -30.10 -24.45 42.47
C LEU A 107 -30.27 -23.17 41.64
N PHE A 108 -31.39 -22.46 41.78
CA PHE A 108 -31.67 -21.30 40.93
C PHE A 108 -30.64 -20.20 41.13
N LYS A 109 -30.09 -20.05 42.34
CA LYS A 109 -29.01 -19.07 42.58
C LYS A 109 -27.80 -19.30 41.69
N ILE A 110 -27.48 -20.56 41.39
CA ILE A 110 -26.36 -20.93 40.52
C ILE A 110 -26.65 -20.51 39.08
N THR A 111 -27.82 -20.86 38.55
CA THR A 111 -28.17 -20.55 37.14
C THR A 111 -28.56 -19.10 36.92
N THR A 112 -29.00 -18.39 37.97
CA THR A 112 -29.33 -16.96 37.91
C THR A 112 -28.16 -16.04 38.23
N ASP A 113 -26.99 -16.58 38.60
CA ASP A 113 -25.77 -15.79 38.67
C ASP A 113 -25.31 -15.45 37.24
N ARG A 114 -25.35 -14.16 36.92
CA ARG A 114 -25.06 -13.63 35.59
C ARG A 114 -23.70 -12.95 35.53
N THR A 115 -22.90 -13.08 36.57
CA THR A 115 -21.58 -12.47 36.64
C THR A 115 -20.72 -12.98 35.50
N GLY A 116 -20.23 -12.07 34.65
CA GLY A 116 -19.40 -12.43 33.49
C GLY A 116 -20.16 -12.91 32.26
N LEU A 117 -21.50 -12.95 32.27
CA LEU A 117 -22.31 -13.35 31.11
C LEU A 117 -22.74 -12.18 30.20
N GLY A 118 -22.33 -10.96 30.52
CA GLY A 118 -22.73 -9.77 29.75
C GLY A 118 -24.22 -9.46 29.82
N GLU A 119 -24.73 -8.78 28.79
CA GLU A 119 -26.10 -8.29 28.74
C GLU A 119 -27.10 -9.34 28.23
N THR A 120 -26.62 -10.25 27.40
CA THR A 120 -27.45 -11.24 26.71
C THR A 120 -27.14 -12.67 27.10
N GLY A 121 -26.07 -12.91 27.86
CA GLY A 121 -25.75 -14.26 28.32
C GLY A 121 -26.73 -14.77 29.38
N GLU A 122 -27.03 -16.06 29.29
CA GLU A 122 -27.96 -16.78 30.16
C GLU A 122 -27.49 -18.22 30.35
N ILE A 123 -27.75 -18.76 31.54
CA ILE A 123 -27.56 -20.17 31.86
C ILE A 123 -28.90 -20.72 32.35
N TYR A 124 -29.33 -21.86 31.81
CA TYR A 124 -30.54 -22.52 32.25
C TYR A 124 -30.45 -24.04 32.13
N LEU A 125 -31.32 -24.73 32.87
CA LEU A 125 -31.44 -26.18 32.83
C LEU A 125 -32.70 -26.61 32.07
N VAL A 126 -32.56 -27.70 31.34
CA VAL A 126 -33.62 -28.37 30.60
C VAL A 126 -33.70 -29.81 31.09
N ASN A 127 -34.91 -30.28 31.41
CA ASN A 127 -35.12 -31.65 31.85
C ASN A 127 -35.11 -32.64 30.67
N LYS A 128 -35.16 -33.94 30.97
CA LYS A 128 -35.17 -35.02 29.96
C LYS A 128 -36.30 -34.94 28.92
N ASP A 129 -37.37 -34.20 29.22
CA ASP A 129 -38.55 -34.04 28.36
C ASP A 129 -38.44 -32.77 27.48
N GLY A 130 -37.31 -32.03 27.58
CA GLY A 130 -37.05 -30.81 26.83
C GLY A 130 -37.68 -29.56 27.44
N TYR A 131 -38.10 -29.57 28.71
CA TYR A 131 -38.69 -28.41 29.37
C TYR A 131 -37.69 -27.69 30.28
N MET A 132 -37.73 -26.36 30.23
CA MET A 132 -36.91 -25.50 31.09
C MET A 132 -37.31 -25.67 32.56
N ILE A 133 -36.33 -25.94 33.43
CA ILE A 133 -36.52 -26.20 34.87
C ILE A 133 -35.87 -25.15 35.77
N THR A 134 -35.27 -24.11 35.19
CA THR A 134 -34.78 -22.91 35.90
C THR A 134 -35.45 -21.64 35.38
N PRO A 135 -35.46 -20.55 36.17
CA PRO A 135 -35.98 -19.27 35.72
C PRO A 135 -35.16 -18.74 34.54
N SER A 136 -35.83 -18.16 33.55
CA SER A 136 -35.16 -17.46 32.45
C SER A 136 -34.83 -16.00 32.82
N ARG A 137 -33.78 -15.46 32.21
CA ARG A 137 -33.42 -14.04 32.22
C ARG A 137 -34.39 -13.17 31.43
N PHE A 138 -34.97 -13.68 30.36
CA PHE A 138 -35.72 -12.89 29.38
C PHE A 138 -37.22 -13.19 29.37
N VAL A 139 -37.61 -14.40 29.76
CA VAL A 139 -38.99 -14.85 29.70
C VAL A 139 -39.50 -15.20 31.10
N ASN A 140 -40.66 -14.64 31.46
CA ASN A 140 -41.31 -14.98 32.73
C ASN A 140 -42.07 -16.31 32.62
N ASN A 141 -42.22 -17.02 33.74
CA ASN A 141 -43.07 -18.21 33.85
C ASN A 141 -42.64 -19.36 32.90
N THR A 142 -41.33 -19.56 32.74
CA THR A 142 -40.75 -20.63 31.91
C THR A 142 -40.74 -22.01 32.57
N LEU A 143 -40.68 -22.05 33.90
CA LEU A 143 -40.52 -23.27 34.69
C LEU A 143 -41.58 -24.32 34.35
N LEU A 144 -41.12 -25.47 33.83
CA LEU A 144 -41.94 -26.62 33.39
C LEU A 144 -43.01 -26.27 32.35
N LYS A 145 -42.86 -25.14 31.65
CA LYS A 145 -43.82 -24.62 30.66
C LYS A 145 -43.16 -24.28 29.33
N GLN A 146 -41.95 -23.74 29.37
CA GLN A 146 -41.16 -23.44 28.18
C GLN A 146 -40.48 -24.73 27.69
N LYS A 147 -40.87 -25.19 26.50
CA LYS A 147 -40.14 -26.24 25.80
C LYS A 147 -38.94 -25.62 25.08
N VAL A 148 -37.77 -26.21 25.23
CA VAL A 148 -36.52 -25.82 24.57
C VAL A 148 -36.25 -26.88 23.50
N ASP A 149 -36.66 -26.60 22.28
CA ASP A 149 -36.43 -27.47 21.12
C ASP A 149 -35.40 -26.82 20.19
N THR A 150 -34.17 -26.79 20.65
CA THR A 150 -33.00 -26.26 19.93
C THR A 150 -32.13 -27.44 19.46
N SER A 151 -31.25 -27.20 18.48
CA SER A 151 -30.25 -28.19 18.06
C SER A 151 -29.45 -28.71 19.27
N GLU A 152 -29.02 -27.80 20.14
CA GLU A 152 -28.13 -28.04 21.26
C GLU A 152 -28.85 -28.77 22.38
N SER A 153 -30.13 -28.46 22.63
CA SER A 153 -30.91 -29.21 23.59
C SER A 153 -31.16 -30.63 23.10
N ARG A 154 -31.43 -30.83 21.80
CA ARG A 154 -31.62 -32.17 21.22
C ARG A 154 -30.34 -32.98 21.27
N GLU A 155 -29.22 -32.40 20.84
CA GLU A 155 -27.92 -33.05 20.86
C GLU A 155 -27.53 -33.46 22.29
N CYS A 156 -27.68 -32.56 23.26
CA CYS A 156 -27.37 -32.86 24.66
C CYS A 156 -28.13 -34.08 25.22
N HIS A 157 -29.37 -34.29 24.81
CA HIS A 157 -30.16 -35.45 25.22
C HIS A 157 -29.84 -36.72 24.40
N GLU A 158 -29.33 -36.57 23.18
CA GLU A 158 -28.93 -37.67 22.30
C GLU A 158 -27.53 -38.23 22.63
N LEU A 159 -26.71 -37.50 23.39
CA LEU A 159 -25.39 -37.96 23.86
C LEU A 159 -25.48 -39.31 24.58
N SER A 160 -24.75 -40.31 24.07
CA SER A 160 -24.62 -41.63 24.68
C SER A 160 -23.71 -41.64 25.90
N GLU A 161 -23.83 -42.64 26.79
CA GLU A 161 -22.99 -42.78 28.00
C GLU A 161 -21.47 -42.84 27.70
N GLU A 162 -21.07 -43.28 26.50
CA GLU A 162 -19.65 -43.28 26.04
C GLU A 162 -19.20 -41.89 25.53
N GLU A 163 -20.13 -41.08 25.01
CA GLU A 163 -19.88 -39.69 24.59
C GLU A 163 -19.96 -38.72 25.77
N GLU A 164 -20.56 -39.11 26.89
CA GLU A 164 -20.60 -38.37 28.15
C GLU A 164 -19.23 -38.22 28.85
N GLU A 165 -18.20 -38.97 28.43
CA GLU A 165 -16.82 -38.80 28.91
C GLU A 165 -15.96 -37.90 28.01
N ARG A 166 -16.35 -37.71 26.75
CA ARG A 166 -15.75 -36.67 25.91
C ARG A 166 -16.53 -35.40 26.18
N GLU A 167 -15.99 -34.54 27.05
CA GLU A 167 -16.43 -33.15 27.20
C GLU A 167 -16.51 -32.51 25.81
N ARG A 168 -17.69 -32.56 25.17
CA ARG A 168 -17.95 -31.76 23.98
C ARG A 168 -18.18 -30.35 24.46
N GLU A 169 -17.07 -29.63 24.61
CA GLU A 169 -17.04 -28.17 24.71
C GLU A 169 -17.23 -27.54 23.32
N GLU A 170 -17.97 -28.20 22.41
CA GLU A 170 -18.23 -27.64 21.09
C GLU A 170 -19.22 -26.49 21.27
N ILE A 171 -18.69 -25.29 21.02
CA ILE A 171 -19.46 -24.06 21.02
C ILE A 171 -20.04 -23.92 19.62
N GLU A 172 -21.37 -23.89 19.53
CA GLU A 172 -22.09 -23.80 18.27
C GLU A 172 -22.93 -22.52 18.18
N ILE A 173 -23.25 -22.12 16.95
CA ILE A 173 -24.13 -21.00 16.66
C ILE A 173 -25.47 -21.56 16.19
N TYR A 174 -26.54 -21.21 16.90
CA TYR A 174 -27.87 -21.75 16.67
C TYR A 174 -28.96 -20.75 17.04
N GLU A 175 -30.19 -21.08 16.65
CA GLU A 175 -31.38 -20.33 17.04
C GLU A 175 -31.91 -20.84 18.40
N ASN A 176 -31.95 -19.96 19.41
CA ASN A 176 -32.40 -20.33 20.75
C ASN A 176 -33.93 -20.41 20.87
N TYR A 177 -34.43 -20.73 22.08
CA TYR A 177 -35.85 -20.82 22.38
C TYR A 177 -36.65 -19.51 22.18
N MET A 178 -35.97 -18.38 22.01
CA MET A 178 -36.57 -17.07 21.70
C MET A 178 -36.52 -16.70 20.21
N GLY A 179 -35.95 -17.56 19.36
CA GLY A 179 -35.75 -17.29 17.94
C GLY A 179 -34.59 -16.34 17.64
N LYS A 180 -33.59 -16.26 18.53
CA LYS A 180 -32.39 -15.42 18.34
C LYS A 180 -31.18 -16.29 18.06
N MET A 181 -30.30 -15.83 17.17
CA MET A 181 -29.00 -16.45 16.98
C MET A 181 -28.13 -16.23 18.22
N VAL A 182 -27.70 -17.34 18.80
CA VAL A 182 -26.86 -17.39 19.98
C VAL A 182 -25.63 -18.23 19.71
N LEU A 183 -24.55 -17.90 20.39
CA LEU A 183 -23.41 -18.78 20.59
C LEU A 183 -23.66 -19.52 21.90
N GLY A 184 -23.65 -20.85 21.90
CA GLY A 184 -23.91 -21.59 23.13
C GLY A 184 -23.22 -22.94 23.21
N ALA A 185 -23.23 -23.47 24.42
CA ALA A 185 -22.67 -24.76 24.78
C ALA A 185 -23.61 -25.46 25.75
N HIS A 186 -23.50 -26.79 25.82
CA HIS A 186 -24.33 -27.59 26.71
C HIS A 186 -23.50 -28.54 27.57
N TYR A 187 -24.05 -28.95 28.70
CA TYR A 187 -23.47 -29.97 29.57
C TYR A 187 -24.57 -30.89 30.11
N LYS A 188 -24.42 -32.20 29.88
CA LYS A 188 -25.36 -33.22 30.37
C LYS A 188 -25.04 -33.60 31.81
N ILE A 189 -26.00 -33.40 32.72
CA ILE A 189 -25.85 -33.77 34.13
C ILE A 189 -26.11 -35.27 34.32
N LYS A 190 -25.06 -35.98 34.72
CA LYS A 190 -25.07 -37.44 34.93
C LYS A 190 -26.13 -37.88 35.94
N GLY A 191 -26.80 -38.98 35.63
CA GLY A 191 -27.82 -39.61 36.48
C GLY A 191 -29.21 -38.97 36.44
N MET A 192 -29.36 -37.77 35.86
CA MET A 192 -30.66 -37.08 35.75
C MET A 192 -31.17 -36.89 34.32
N ASN A 193 -30.29 -37.03 33.31
CA ASN A 193 -30.58 -36.69 31.91
C ASN A 193 -31.05 -35.24 31.74
N TRP A 194 -30.50 -34.32 32.54
CA TRP A 194 -30.71 -32.89 32.41
C TRP A 194 -29.60 -32.25 31.60
N CYS A 195 -29.94 -31.18 30.89
CA CYS A 195 -29.01 -30.42 30.08
C CYS A 195 -28.88 -29.01 30.66
N LEU A 196 -27.66 -28.62 31.02
CA LEU A 196 -27.29 -27.26 31.36
C LEU A 196 -26.88 -26.57 30.06
N LEU A 197 -27.60 -25.54 29.65
CA LEU A 197 -27.25 -24.72 28.50
C LEU A 197 -26.73 -23.38 28.97
N ALA A 198 -25.64 -22.94 28.34
CA ALA A 198 -25.10 -21.59 28.47
C ALA A 198 -25.08 -20.96 27.08
N GLU A 199 -25.76 -19.83 26.92
CA GLU A 199 -25.91 -19.15 25.63
C GLU A 199 -25.73 -17.64 25.78
N ILE A 200 -25.20 -17.00 24.73
CA ILE A 200 -25.04 -15.54 24.60
C ILE A 200 -25.43 -15.13 23.18
N ASN A 201 -26.07 -13.96 22.98
CA ASN A 201 -26.44 -13.54 21.64
C ASN A 201 -25.19 -13.39 20.75
N GLU A 202 -25.26 -13.90 19.53
CA GLU A 202 -24.17 -13.84 18.54
C GLU A 202 -23.67 -12.39 18.36
N ALA A 203 -24.60 -11.43 18.26
CA ALA A 203 -24.26 -10.03 18.09
C ALA A 203 -23.43 -9.43 19.25
N GLU A 204 -23.66 -9.87 20.49
CA GLU A 204 -22.86 -9.43 21.64
C GLU A 204 -21.51 -10.14 21.67
N ALA A 205 -21.51 -11.47 21.47
CA ALA A 205 -20.29 -12.27 21.44
C ALA A 205 -19.28 -11.76 20.41
N PHE A 206 -19.76 -11.36 19.23
CA PHE A 206 -18.93 -10.83 18.14
C PHE A 206 -18.83 -9.31 18.08
N ALA A 207 -19.45 -8.56 19.01
CA ALA A 207 -19.34 -7.09 19.06
C ALA A 207 -17.87 -6.60 19.11
N PRO A 208 -16.96 -7.20 19.91
CA PRO A 208 -15.56 -6.77 19.92
C PRO A 208 -14.86 -7.00 18.58
N VAL A 209 -15.16 -8.10 17.89
CA VAL A 209 -14.57 -8.46 16.58
C VAL A 209 -15.05 -7.51 15.48
N THR A 210 -16.34 -7.18 15.47
CA THR A 210 -16.91 -6.23 14.50
C THR A 210 -16.34 -4.82 14.71
N MET A 211 -16.20 -4.37 15.96
CA MET A 211 -15.54 -3.09 16.29
C MET A 211 -14.07 -3.05 15.83
N LEU A 212 -13.32 -4.12 16.06
CA LEU A 212 -11.93 -4.21 15.60
C LEU A 212 -11.84 -4.15 14.07
N THR A 213 -12.73 -4.87 13.37
CA THR A 213 -12.80 -4.90 11.91
C THR A 213 -13.07 -3.50 11.35
N HIS A 214 -14.03 -2.76 11.89
CA HIS A 214 -14.30 -1.38 11.48
C HIS A 214 -13.13 -0.44 11.76
N THR A 215 -12.44 -0.63 12.88
CA THR A 215 -11.24 0.16 13.22
C THR A 215 -10.12 -0.09 12.20
N LEU A 216 -9.84 -1.35 11.88
CA LEU A 216 -8.83 -1.71 10.88
C LEU A 216 -9.17 -1.18 9.49
N LEU A 217 -10.42 -1.29 9.04
CA LEU A 217 -10.87 -0.73 7.76
C LEU A 217 -10.70 0.80 7.71
N SER A 218 -11.00 1.50 8.81
CA SER A 218 -10.84 2.95 8.91
C SER A 218 -9.37 3.35 8.82
N VAL A 219 -8.48 2.64 9.53
CA VAL A 219 -7.02 2.86 9.46
C VAL A 219 -6.51 2.59 8.05
N LEU A 220 -6.92 1.49 7.42
CA LEU A 220 -6.55 1.14 6.06
C LEU A 220 -6.97 2.24 5.08
N ALA A 221 -8.19 2.76 5.20
CA ALA A 221 -8.68 3.85 4.36
C ALA A 221 -7.84 5.12 4.53
N ILE A 222 -7.51 5.52 5.75
CA ILE A 222 -6.68 6.69 6.05
C ILE A 222 -5.28 6.53 5.44
N VAL A 223 -4.62 5.40 5.70
CA VAL A 223 -3.29 5.10 5.15
C VAL A 223 -3.31 5.11 3.62
N SER A 224 -4.35 4.54 3.00
CA SER A 224 -4.49 4.53 1.54
C SER A 224 -4.62 5.95 0.97
N VAL A 225 -5.45 6.80 1.58
CA VAL A 225 -5.61 8.20 1.17
C VAL A 225 -4.30 8.97 1.31
N LEU A 226 -3.60 8.81 2.44
CA LEU A 226 -2.29 9.44 2.66
C LEU A 226 -1.25 8.97 1.64
N GLY A 227 -1.24 7.67 1.31
CA GLY A 227 -0.38 7.10 0.28
C GLY A 227 -0.64 7.70 -1.11
N ILE A 228 -1.91 7.86 -1.49
CA ILE A 228 -2.30 8.50 -2.76
C ILE A 228 -1.84 9.97 -2.79
N ILE A 229 -2.09 10.72 -1.71
CA ILE A 229 -1.67 12.13 -1.61
C ILE A 229 -0.14 12.23 -1.73
N LEU A 230 0.60 11.41 -1.00
CA LEU A 230 2.06 11.39 -1.03
C LEU A 230 2.59 11.02 -2.42
N SER A 231 1.98 10.03 -3.08
CA SER A 231 2.33 9.63 -4.45
C SER A 231 2.10 10.77 -5.45
N ILE A 232 0.98 11.48 -5.37
CA ILE A 232 0.69 12.66 -6.20
C ILE A 232 1.71 13.78 -5.94
N LEU A 233 2.08 14.02 -4.68
CA LEU A 233 3.07 15.04 -4.30
C LEU A 233 4.45 14.70 -4.86
N LEU A 234 4.93 13.48 -4.68
CA LEU A 234 6.21 13.01 -5.21
C LEU A 234 6.23 13.04 -6.74
N SER A 235 5.15 12.59 -7.38
CA SER A 235 5.00 12.65 -8.83
C SER A 235 5.12 14.10 -9.35
N ARG A 236 4.47 15.06 -8.69
CA ARG A 236 4.50 16.47 -9.10
C ARG A 236 5.81 17.18 -8.80
N LYS A 237 6.43 16.92 -7.65
CA LYS A 237 7.65 17.63 -7.22
C LYS A 237 8.94 17.04 -7.78
N ILE A 238 8.99 15.72 -7.99
CA ILE A 238 10.22 15.02 -8.36
C ILE A 238 10.07 14.40 -9.75
N THR A 239 9.12 13.48 -9.93
CA THR A 239 9.04 12.68 -11.16
C THR A 239 8.76 13.54 -12.40
N LYS A 240 7.79 14.45 -12.35
CA LYS A 240 7.42 15.30 -13.49
C LYS A 240 8.56 16.23 -13.94
N PRO A 241 9.25 16.99 -13.06
CA PRO A 241 10.41 17.79 -13.46
C PRO A 241 11.54 16.96 -14.07
N ILE A 242 11.83 15.77 -13.52
CA ILE A 242 12.84 14.86 -14.08
C ILE A 242 12.46 14.39 -15.49
N VAL A 243 11.20 14.02 -15.71
CA VAL A 243 10.71 13.64 -17.05
C VAL A 243 10.79 14.82 -18.02
N LYS A 244 10.44 16.04 -17.59
CA LYS A 244 10.58 17.24 -18.42
C LYS A 244 12.03 17.56 -18.77
N LEU A 245 12.97 17.33 -17.85
CA LEU A 245 14.41 17.47 -18.09
C LEU A 245 14.92 16.47 -19.12
N HIS A 246 14.46 15.22 -19.03
CA HIS A 246 14.78 14.20 -20.02
C HIS A 246 14.24 14.61 -21.40
N GLN A 247 12.97 15.03 -21.49
CA GLN A 247 12.38 15.54 -22.74
C GLN A 247 13.13 16.75 -23.28
N GLY A 248 13.55 17.68 -22.43
CA GLY A 248 14.33 18.83 -22.86
C GLY A 248 15.69 18.45 -23.43
N THR A 249 16.34 17.46 -22.83
CA THR A 249 17.61 16.93 -23.35
C THR A 249 17.43 16.35 -24.75
N GLU A 250 16.35 15.57 -24.98
CA GLU A 250 16.02 15.02 -26.29
C GLU A 250 15.76 16.11 -27.34
N GLU A 251 15.07 17.20 -26.97
CA GLU A 251 14.84 18.32 -27.88
C GLU A 251 16.13 19.05 -28.26
N ILE A 252 17.05 19.24 -27.32
CA ILE A 252 18.38 19.80 -27.59
C ILE A 252 19.17 18.92 -28.56
N ILE A 253 19.14 17.59 -28.37
CA ILE A 253 19.81 16.64 -29.27
C ILE A 253 19.29 16.75 -30.70
N LYS A 254 17.98 16.99 -30.88
CA LYS A 254 17.37 17.22 -32.20
C LYS A 254 17.65 18.62 -32.78
N GLY A 255 18.35 19.48 -32.03
CA GLY A 255 18.70 20.84 -32.44
C GLY A 255 17.70 21.92 -32.04
N ASN A 256 16.65 21.58 -31.29
CA ASN A 256 15.68 22.53 -30.77
C ASN A 256 16.16 23.13 -29.43
N LEU A 257 16.77 24.32 -29.50
CA LEU A 257 17.28 25.04 -28.32
C LEU A 257 16.25 26.00 -27.69
N ASP A 258 15.00 25.98 -28.15
CA ASP A 258 13.93 26.84 -27.63
C ASP A 258 13.11 26.17 -26.52
N TYR A 259 13.28 24.86 -26.31
CA TYR A 259 12.60 24.15 -25.23
C TYR A 259 13.09 24.64 -23.86
N LYS A 260 12.14 24.87 -22.94
CA LYS A 260 12.41 25.21 -21.54
C LYS A 260 11.68 24.25 -20.63
N VAL A 261 12.37 23.79 -19.59
CA VAL A 261 11.80 22.90 -18.57
C VAL A 261 10.76 23.66 -17.75
N GLY A 262 11.04 24.93 -17.43
CA GLY A 262 10.05 25.86 -16.87
C GLY A 262 9.43 25.35 -15.56
N THR A 263 10.27 25.04 -14.56
CA THR A 263 9.81 24.61 -13.24
C THR A 263 9.81 25.76 -12.23
N GLU A 264 8.81 25.77 -11.36
CA GLU A 264 8.71 26.68 -10.21
C GLU A 264 9.26 26.07 -8.92
N ALA A 265 9.75 24.83 -8.97
CA ALA A 265 10.27 24.14 -7.79
C ALA A 265 11.45 24.91 -7.18
N ARG A 266 11.47 24.99 -5.85
CA ARG A 266 12.51 25.70 -5.08
C ARG A 266 13.57 24.76 -4.48
N ASP A 267 13.41 23.47 -4.70
CA ASP A 267 14.32 22.40 -4.28
C ASP A 267 15.47 22.20 -5.28
N GLU A 268 16.27 21.15 -5.06
CA GLU A 268 17.38 20.73 -5.90
C GLU A 268 16.94 20.42 -7.33
N THR A 269 15.75 19.83 -7.51
CA THR A 269 15.18 19.53 -8.83
C THR A 269 14.86 20.81 -9.60
N GLY A 270 14.38 21.83 -8.88
CA GLY A 270 14.21 23.19 -9.38
C GLY A 270 15.50 23.88 -9.77
N GLN A 271 16.53 23.78 -8.93
CA GLN A 271 17.85 24.34 -9.21
C GLN A 271 18.46 23.71 -10.47
N LEU A 272 18.38 22.39 -10.59
CA LEU A 272 18.85 21.65 -11.76
C LEU A 272 18.14 22.10 -13.04
N SER A 273 16.81 22.27 -12.98
CA SER A 273 16.03 22.73 -14.13
C SER A 273 16.39 24.14 -14.58
N ARG A 274 16.63 25.06 -13.63
CA ARG A 274 17.09 26.43 -13.97
C ARG A 274 18.51 26.44 -14.55
N ALA A 275 19.39 25.58 -14.04
CA ALA A 275 20.73 25.43 -14.59
C ALA A 275 20.69 24.87 -16.02
N PHE A 276 19.81 23.89 -16.28
CA PHE A 276 19.55 23.35 -17.61
C PHE A 276 19.03 24.41 -18.58
N ASP A 277 18.02 25.20 -18.18
CA ASP A 277 17.45 26.26 -19.02
C ASP A 277 18.52 27.33 -19.35
N ARG A 278 19.41 27.67 -18.40
CA ARG A 278 20.52 28.60 -18.63
C ARG A 278 21.54 28.05 -19.63
N MET A 279 21.96 26.80 -19.46
CA MET A 279 22.88 26.13 -20.39
C MET A 279 22.32 26.12 -21.82
N THR A 280 21.02 25.85 -21.97
CA THR A 280 20.34 25.83 -23.28
C THR A 280 20.29 27.21 -23.92
N ALA A 281 20.01 28.27 -23.13
CA ALA A 281 20.05 29.64 -23.61
C ALA A 281 21.46 30.09 -24.05
N ASP A 282 22.49 29.70 -23.30
CA ASP A 282 23.88 30.01 -23.65
C ASP A 282 24.32 29.26 -24.93
N LEU A 283 23.91 28.00 -25.09
CA LEU A 283 24.10 27.24 -26.34
C LEU A 283 23.44 27.94 -27.53
N LYS A 284 22.19 28.38 -27.38
CA LYS A 284 21.46 29.11 -28.44
C LYS A 284 22.21 30.38 -28.84
N LYS A 285 22.61 31.19 -27.86
CA LYS A 285 23.36 32.43 -28.09
C LYS A 285 24.72 32.17 -28.76
N SER A 286 25.41 31.10 -28.37
CA SER A 286 26.67 30.69 -28.99
C SER A 286 26.48 30.32 -30.46
N ARG A 287 25.41 29.56 -30.77
CA ARG A 287 25.06 29.18 -32.15
C ARG A 287 24.71 30.40 -33.00
N GLU A 288 23.87 31.30 -32.50
CA GLU A 288 23.51 32.55 -33.19
C GLU A 288 24.75 33.42 -33.49
N LYS A 289 25.69 33.50 -32.53
CA LYS A 289 26.96 34.22 -32.73
C LYS A 289 27.83 33.54 -33.78
N LEU A 290 27.89 32.21 -33.80
CA LEU A 290 28.63 31.46 -34.81
C LEU A 290 28.03 31.66 -36.22
N GLU A 291 26.71 31.62 -36.34
CA GLU A 291 25.99 31.86 -37.61
C GLU A 291 26.14 33.31 -38.09
N ALA A 292 26.16 34.29 -37.17
CA ALA A 292 26.45 35.69 -37.50
C ALA A 292 27.90 35.88 -37.98
N SER A 293 28.86 35.24 -37.30
CA SER A 293 30.27 35.24 -37.73
C SER A 293 30.45 34.56 -39.08
N SER A 294 29.78 33.43 -39.34
CA SER A 294 29.81 32.73 -40.64
C SER A 294 29.31 33.63 -41.77
N ARG A 295 28.16 34.27 -41.58
CA ARG A 295 27.62 35.25 -42.56
C ARG A 295 28.56 36.44 -42.77
N GLY A 296 29.19 36.92 -41.70
CA GLY A 296 30.21 37.97 -41.79
C GLY A 296 31.46 37.53 -42.57
N LEU A 297 31.92 36.30 -42.36
CA LEU A 297 33.03 35.71 -43.12
C LEU A 297 32.65 35.52 -44.59
N GLU A 298 31.47 34.98 -44.89
CA GLU A 298 30.96 34.81 -46.26
C GLU A 298 30.94 36.14 -47.00
N LYS A 299 30.39 37.19 -46.39
CA LYS A 299 30.39 38.53 -46.97
C LYS A 299 31.80 39.05 -47.20
N LYS A 300 32.72 38.83 -46.26
CA LYS A 300 34.12 39.25 -46.40
C LYS A 300 34.85 38.47 -47.50
N VAL A 301 34.54 37.19 -47.66
CA VAL A 301 35.06 36.38 -48.77
C VAL A 301 34.55 36.93 -50.09
N GLU A 302 33.26 37.23 -50.21
CA GLU A 302 32.68 37.84 -51.42
C GLU A 302 33.32 39.19 -51.75
N GLU A 303 33.45 40.09 -50.77
CA GLU A 303 34.13 41.38 -50.93
C GLU A 303 35.58 41.20 -51.41
N ARG A 304 36.32 40.25 -50.83
CA ARG A 304 37.70 39.95 -51.22
C ARG A 304 37.82 39.29 -52.58
N THR A 305 36.87 38.45 -52.97
CA THR A 305 36.81 37.87 -54.31
C THR A 305 36.56 38.94 -55.35
N ASN A 306 35.68 39.90 -55.07
CA ASN A 306 35.43 41.05 -55.96
C ASN A 306 36.63 41.99 -56.05
N GLU A 307 37.26 42.35 -54.93
CA GLU A 307 38.51 43.14 -54.90
C GLU A 307 39.63 42.44 -55.68
N LEU A 308 39.76 41.12 -55.53
CA LEU A 308 40.76 40.34 -56.25
C LEU A 308 40.47 40.30 -57.75
N ALA A 309 39.21 40.17 -58.16
CA ALA A 309 38.82 40.22 -59.57
C ALA A 309 39.15 41.59 -60.21
N GLU A 310 38.93 42.69 -59.48
CA GLU A 310 39.30 44.03 -59.92
C GLU A 310 40.82 44.18 -60.07
N LYS A 311 41.60 43.70 -59.09
CA LYS A 311 43.07 43.72 -59.18
C LYS A 311 43.62 42.82 -60.29
N VAL A 312 42.99 41.68 -60.55
CA VAL A 312 43.35 40.82 -61.69
C VAL A 312 43.13 41.58 -62.99
N LYS A 313 41.98 42.25 -63.14
CA LYS A 313 41.70 43.07 -64.32
C LYS A 313 42.70 44.23 -64.50
N GLU A 314 43.03 44.94 -63.42
CA GLU A 314 44.04 46.01 -63.46
C GLU A 314 45.43 45.46 -63.84
N SER A 315 45.81 44.29 -63.31
CA SER A 315 47.06 43.61 -63.67
C SER A 315 47.08 43.16 -65.13
N GLU A 316 45.96 42.69 -65.67
CA GLU A 316 45.83 42.35 -67.10
C GLU A 316 45.97 43.61 -67.97
N GLU A 317 45.33 44.72 -67.59
CA GLU A 317 45.46 46.01 -68.27
C GLU A 317 46.91 46.53 -68.23
N GLN A 318 47.59 46.45 -67.08
CA GLN A 318 49.02 46.76 -66.98
C GLN A 318 49.89 45.85 -67.83
N THR A 319 49.58 44.56 -67.92
CA THR A 319 50.31 43.59 -68.75
C THR A 319 50.14 43.90 -70.24
N MET A 320 48.93 44.26 -70.67
CA MET A 320 48.67 44.72 -72.04
C MET A 320 49.40 46.04 -72.35
N ALA A 321 49.37 47.00 -71.42
CA ALA A 321 50.08 48.26 -71.58
C ALA A 321 51.61 48.06 -71.65
N THR A 322 52.17 47.16 -70.85
CA THR A 322 53.60 46.81 -70.93
C THR A 322 53.94 46.05 -72.22
N GLN A 323 53.05 45.19 -72.73
CA GLN A 323 53.23 44.57 -74.05
C GLN A 323 53.23 45.61 -75.18
N ASN A 324 52.28 46.55 -75.18
CA ASN A 324 52.24 47.62 -76.18
C ASN A 324 53.49 48.51 -76.10
N LEU A 325 53.95 48.86 -74.89
CA LEU A 325 55.20 49.60 -74.71
C LEU A 325 56.43 48.81 -75.20
N LEU A 326 56.46 47.50 -75.02
CA LEU A 326 57.53 46.66 -75.56
C LEU A 326 57.51 46.63 -77.09
N GLU A 327 56.33 46.65 -77.70
CA GLU A 327 56.16 46.77 -79.15
C GLU A 327 56.67 48.14 -79.66
N ASP A 328 56.28 49.25 -79.02
CA ASP A 328 56.78 50.60 -79.32
C ASP A 328 58.31 50.71 -79.14
N VAL A 329 58.86 50.11 -78.08
CA VAL A 329 60.33 50.08 -77.84
C VAL A 329 61.04 49.29 -78.95
N ASN A 330 60.42 48.21 -79.43
CA ASN A 330 60.99 47.43 -80.52
C ASN A 330 60.92 48.18 -81.86
N GLU A 331 59.86 48.94 -82.11
CA GLU A 331 59.73 49.81 -83.27
C GLU A 331 60.76 50.95 -83.25
N THR A 332 60.86 51.68 -82.13
CA THR A 332 61.87 52.74 -81.95
C THR A 332 63.31 52.21 -82.01
N LYS A 333 63.57 50.98 -81.55
CA LYS A 333 64.87 50.32 -81.74
C LYS A 333 65.18 50.11 -83.22
N ASN A 334 64.21 49.65 -84.01
CA ASN A 334 64.40 49.45 -85.45
C ASN A 334 64.66 50.79 -86.17
N GLU A 335 63.94 51.86 -85.80
CA GLU A 335 64.20 53.21 -86.31
C GLU A 335 65.59 53.73 -85.92
N LEU A 336 66.03 53.46 -84.69
CA LEU A 336 67.36 53.85 -84.22
C LEU A 336 68.48 53.11 -84.96
N GLU A 337 68.29 51.82 -85.26
CA GLU A 337 69.24 51.06 -86.09
C GLU A 337 69.31 51.59 -87.52
N ALA A 338 68.17 51.99 -88.11
CA ALA A 338 68.15 52.63 -89.43
C ALA A 338 68.88 53.99 -89.41
N SER A 339 68.65 54.81 -88.39
CA SER A 339 69.33 56.09 -88.20
C SER A 339 70.84 55.92 -87.99
N ARG A 340 71.25 54.90 -87.21
CA ARG A 340 72.66 54.54 -87.03
C ARG A 340 73.33 54.18 -88.36
N HIS A 341 72.66 53.42 -89.22
CA HIS A 341 73.19 53.10 -90.55
C HIS A 341 73.31 54.34 -91.45
N ALA A 342 72.34 55.25 -91.41
CA ALA A 342 72.41 56.51 -92.14
C ALA A 342 73.59 57.39 -91.69
N ILE A 343 73.84 57.48 -90.37
CA ILE A 343 74.99 58.22 -89.82
C ILE A 343 76.32 57.58 -90.24
N LEU A 344 76.42 56.24 -90.23
CA LEU A 344 77.65 55.56 -90.66
C LEU A 344 77.97 55.83 -92.14
N ASN A 345 76.96 55.89 -93.01
CA ASN A 345 77.14 56.27 -94.40
C ASN A 345 77.60 57.73 -94.53
N LEU A 346 77.00 58.65 -93.77
CA LEU A 346 77.39 60.07 -93.78
C LEU A 346 78.84 60.29 -93.31
N VAL A 347 79.28 59.54 -92.29
CA VAL A 347 80.67 59.58 -91.81
C VAL A 347 81.61 59.06 -92.89
N HIS A 348 81.24 58.00 -93.60
CA HIS A 348 82.02 57.49 -94.72
C HIS A 348 82.15 58.52 -95.85
N ASP A 349 81.05 59.18 -96.22
CA ASP A 349 81.04 60.22 -97.25
C ASP A 349 81.94 61.41 -96.89
N LEU A 350 81.91 61.85 -95.62
CA LEU A 350 82.78 62.92 -95.10
C LEU A 350 84.28 62.54 -95.10
N GLU A 351 84.61 61.27 -94.85
CA GLU A 351 86.01 60.81 -94.93
C GLU A 351 86.54 60.82 -96.38
N THR A 352 85.69 60.51 -97.35
CA THR A 352 86.03 60.65 -98.78
C THR A 352 86.24 62.11 -99.18
N GLU A 353 85.35 63.01 -98.77
CA GLU A 353 85.45 64.43 -99.09
C GLU A 353 86.72 65.05 -98.47
N LYS A 354 87.07 64.66 -97.25
CA LYS A 354 88.32 65.07 -96.60
C LYS A 354 89.56 64.66 -97.40
N ARG A 355 89.59 63.44 -97.96
CA ARG A 355 90.73 62.98 -98.78
C ARG A 355 90.88 63.78 -100.08
N GLU A 356 89.78 64.19 -100.69
CA GLU A 356 89.83 65.05 -101.89
C GLU A 356 90.39 66.44 -101.56
N VAL A 357 90.02 67.02 -100.41
CA VAL A 357 90.55 68.31 -99.96
C VAL A 357 92.05 68.23 -99.64
N GLU A 358 92.52 67.16 -99.01
CA GLU A 358 93.95 66.95 -98.72
C GLU A 358 94.77 66.78 -100.02
N SER A 359 94.24 66.06 -101.01
CA SER A 359 94.84 65.94 -102.34
C SER A 359 94.95 67.29 -103.07
N ALA A 360 93.90 68.12 -103.00
CA ALA A 360 93.90 69.44 -103.64
C ALA A 360 94.94 70.39 -103.02
N LYS A 361 95.17 70.28 -101.70
CA LYS A 361 96.16 71.08 -100.99
C LYS A 361 97.60 70.77 -101.46
N GLU A 362 97.95 69.50 -101.63
CA GLU A 362 99.28 69.10 -102.10
C GLU A 362 99.57 69.58 -103.54
N MET A 363 98.56 69.56 -104.42
CA MET A 363 98.72 70.11 -105.79
C MET A 363 98.96 71.63 -105.78
N LEU A 364 98.32 72.36 -104.87
CA LEU A 364 98.44 73.81 -104.77
C LEU A 364 99.83 74.22 -104.28
N GLU A 365 100.39 73.50 -103.31
CA GLU A 365 101.77 73.73 -102.84
C GLU A 365 102.80 73.45 -103.95
N ALA A 366 102.63 72.38 -104.74
CA ALA A 366 103.51 72.07 -105.86
C ALA A 366 103.45 73.13 -106.99
N THR A 367 102.30 73.76 -107.19
CA THR A 367 102.10 74.81 -108.21
C THR A 367 102.76 76.13 -107.79
N ASN A 368 102.69 76.46 -106.50
CA ASN A 368 103.27 77.69 -105.97
C ASN A 368 104.81 77.69 -106.07
N VAL A 369 105.45 76.55 -105.80
CA VAL A 369 106.91 76.38 -105.96
C VAL A 369 107.35 76.53 -107.42
N LYS A 370 106.51 76.12 -108.39
CA LYS A 370 106.78 76.30 -109.83
C LYS A 370 106.69 77.76 -110.26
N LEU A 371 105.73 78.51 -109.70
CA LEU A 371 105.54 79.94 -109.96
C LEU A 371 106.68 80.80 -109.42
N GLU A 372 107.20 80.50 -108.23
CA GLU A 372 108.38 81.19 -107.69
C GLU A 372 109.64 80.97 -108.55
N ARG A 373 109.77 79.79 -109.16
CA ARG A 373 110.89 79.47 -110.05
C ARG A 373 110.82 80.22 -111.38
N SER A 374 109.64 80.33 -111.98
CA SER A 374 109.44 81.12 -113.21
C SER A 374 109.61 82.62 -113.00
N ASN A 375 109.29 83.15 -111.82
CA ASN A 375 109.41 84.58 -111.56
C ASN A 375 110.87 85.03 -111.39
N LYS A 376 111.76 84.11 -111.02
CA LYS A 376 113.21 84.38 -110.89
C LYS A 376 113.93 84.39 -112.23
N GLU A 377 113.47 83.61 -113.21
CA GLU A 377 114.03 83.58 -114.57
C GLU A 377 113.66 84.81 -115.43
N LEU A 378 112.61 85.56 -115.06
CA LEU A 378 112.18 86.77 -115.77
C LEU A 378 112.88 88.06 -115.32
N GLN A 379 113.62 88.06 -114.19
CA GLN A 379 114.35 89.25 -113.72
C GLN A 379 115.79 89.34 -114.24
N ASP A 380 116.34 88.30 -114.88
CA ASP A 380 117.71 88.29 -115.42
C ASP A 380 117.81 88.85 -116.87
N PHE A 381 116.80 89.56 -117.39
CA PHE A 381 116.80 90.08 -118.77
C PHE A 381 116.45 91.57 -118.93
N ALA A 382 116.52 92.38 -117.87
CA ALA A 382 116.45 93.84 -117.92
C ALA A 382 117.40 94.45 -116.90
#